data_AF-A0A2R6AP39-F1
#
_entry.id   AF-A0A2R6AP39-F1
#
_cell.length_a   1.000
_cell.length_b   1.000
_cell.length_c   1.000
_cell.angle_alpha   90.00
_cell.angle_beta   90.00
_cell.angle_gamma   90.00
#
_symmetry.space_group_name_H-M   'P 1'
#
loop_
_entity.id
_entity.type
_entity.pdbx_description
1 polymer ?
#
loop_
_entity_poly.entity_id
_entity_poly.type
_entity_poly.pdbx_seq_one_letter_code
_entity_poly.pdbx_strand_id
1 'polypeptide(L)'
;MTEEKEVKKEAQKEVDLKLLELIEVMKAIKKEMPDFEKEERITVFLEYRREKGNHFGTEKQNMNSTNSVSIESLLNTLTFRQAKNGKSEFANISQDLGAKLPKQFDVGEYSYFNKGDALIRVRKTSKQKKMQ
;
A
#
# COMPACT_ATOMS: atom_id res chain seq x y z
N MET A 1 -25.40 44.42 27.49
CA MET A 1 -24.18 43.84 28.06
C MET A 1 -24.28 42.35 27.90
N THR A 2 -23.37 41.83 27.08
CA THR A 2 -23.10 40.44 26.75
C THR A 2 -22.61 39.71 28.00
N GLU A 3 -23.10 38.50 28.26
CA GLU A 3 -22.26 37.48 28.87
C GLU A 3 -22.65 36.11 28.33
N GLU A 4 -21.80 35.66 27.42
CA GLU A 4 -21.69 34.32 26.91
C GLU A 4 -21.38 33.37 28.08
N LYS A 5 -22.06 32.22 28.14
CA LYS A 5 -21.48 31.06 28.81
C LYS A 5 -21.55 29.84 27.90
N GLU A 6 -20.39 29.62 27.32
CA GLU A 6 -19.93 28.55 26.49
C GLU A 6 -20.21 27.14 27.01
N VAL A 7 -20.57 26.28 26.04
CA VAL A 7 -19.96 24.96 25.77
C VAL A 7 -20.20 23.84 26.78
N LYS A 8 -21.10 22.92 26.39
CA LYS A 8 -20.79 21.49 26.23
C LYS A 8 -21.57 20.91 25.05
N LYS A 9 -21.05 21.15 23.83
CA LYS A 9 -21.32 20.22 22.72
C LYS A 9 -20.46 19.00 23.01
N GLU A 10 -21.05 17.98 23.62
CA GLU A 10 -20.47 16.64 23.61
C GLU A 10 -20.29 16.25 22.14
N ALA A 11 -19.06 16.32 21.67
CA ALA A 11 -18.66 15.76 20.40
C ALA A 11 -19.03 14.27 20.47
N GLN A 12 -20.09 13.89 19.76
CA GLN A 12 -20.34 12.51 19.38
C GLN A 12 -19.07 12.05 18.70
N LYS A 13 -18.22 11.32 19.43
CA LYS A 13 -17.14 10.55 18.83
C LYS A 13 -17.86 9.48 18.04
N GLU A 14 -18.08 9.71 16.75
CA GLU A 14 -18.44 8.64 15.82
C GLU A 14 -17.38 7.55 16.01
N VAL A 15 -17.77 6.49 16.71
CA VAL A 15 -16.93 5.33 16.88
C VAL A 15 -16.88 4.67 15.52
N ASP A 16 -15.65 4.50 15.00
CA ASP A 16 -15.43 3.86 13.72
C ASP A 16 -16.19 2.52 13.65
N LEU A 17 -17.15 2.43 12.72
CA LEU A 17 -17.98 1.23 12.54
C LEU A 17 -17.12 -0.02 12.30
N LYS A 18 -15.98 0.14 11.62
CA LYS A 18 -15.02 -0.94 11.38
C LYS A 18 -14.36 -1.40 12.67
N LEU A 19 -14.07 -0.48 13.59
CA LEU A 19 -13.52 -0.83 14.90
C LEU A 19 -14.54 -1.65 15.72
N LEU A 20 -15.83 -1.29 15.65
CA LEU A 20 -16.89 -2.05 16.32
C LEU A 20 -16.99 -3.49 15.79
N GLU A 21 -16.97 -3.67 14.48
CA GLU A 21 -16.98 -5.00 13.86
C GLU A 21 -15.76 -5.85 14.29
N LEU A 22 -14.56 -5.25 14.31
CA LEU A 22 -13.34 -5.96 14.74
C LEU A 22 -13.43 -6.40 16.21
N ILE A 23 -14.01 -5.56 17.06
CA ILE A 23 -14.25 -5.88 18.47
C ILE A 23 -15.22 -7.06 18.62
N GLU A 24 -16.27 -7.12 17.81
CA GLU A 24 -17.23 -8.24 17.85
C GLU A 24 -16.59 -9.57 17.45
N VAL A 25 -15.79 -9.58 16.37
CA VAL A 25 -15.07 -10.78 15.95
C VAL A 25 -14.11 -11.24 17.04
N MET A 26 -13.38 -10.31 17.67
CA MET A 26 -12.44 -10.67 18.74
C MET A 26 -13.15 -11.19 19.99
N LYS A 27 -14.34 -10.68 20.32
CA LYS A 27 -15.19 -11.23 21.39
C LYS A 27 -15.66 -12.64 21.07
N ALA A 28 -16.05 -12.92 19.82
CA ALA A 28 -16.46 -14.25 19.39
C ALA A 28 -15.29 -15.25 19.53
N ILE A 29 -14.09 -14.90 19.04
CA ILE A 29 -12.90 -15.76 19.18
C ILE A 29 -12.57 -15.99 20.65
N LYS A 30 -12.65 -14.96 21.50
CA LYS A 30 -12.43 -15.10 22.94
C LYS A 30 -13.40 -16.09 23.60
N LYS A 31 -14.64 -16.16 23.12
CA LYS A 31 -15.68 -17.07 23.62
C LYS A 31 -15.44 -18.51 23.16
N GLU A 32 -15.10 -18.70 21.89
CA GLU A 32 -14.85 -20.03 21.31
C GLU A 32 -13.49 -20.61 21.73
N MET A 33 -12.52 -19.76 22.07
CA MET A 33 -11.17 -20.15 22.49
C MET A 33 -10.82 -19.55 23.86
N PRO A 34 -11.50 -19.94 24.95
CA PRO A 34 -11.31 -19.33 26.27
C PRO A 34 -10.01 -19.75 26.95
N ASP A 35 -9.44 -20.91 26.61
CA ASP A 35 -8.25 -21.49 27.26
C ASP A 35 -6.94 -21.24 26.49
N PHE A 36 -7.01 -20.62 25.31
CA PHE A 36 -5.85 -20.37 24.45
C PHE A 36 -5.09 -19.11 24.88
N GLU A 37 -3.79 -19.05 24.62
CA GLU A 37 -3.01 -17.85 24.92
C GLU A 37 -3.48 -16.64 24.08
N LYS A 38 -3.19 -15.44 24.55
CA LYS A 38 -3.64 -14.20 23.88
C LYS A 38 -3.09 -14.13 22.45
N GLU A 39 -1.85 -14.56 22.26
CA GLU A 39 -1.11 -14.58 21.00
C GLU A 39 -1.75 -15.55 20.00
N GLU A 40 -2.24 -16.70 20.46
CA GLU A 40 -2.93 -17.69 19.63
C GLU A 40 -4.28 -17.14 19.14
N ARG A 41 -5.03 -16.47 20.03
CA ARG A 41 -6.30 -15.81 19.66
C ARG A 41 -6.10 -14.68 18.67
N ILE A 42 -5.02 -13.91 18.80
CA ILE A 42 -4.64 -12.86 17.83
C ILE A 42 -4.30 -13.49 16.47
N THR A 43 -3.58 -14.62 16.47
CA THR A 43 -3.24 -15.35 15.24
C THR A 43 -4.50 -15.81 14.51
N VAL A 44 -5.45 -16.43 15.22
CA VAL A 44 -6.73 -16.84 14.66
C VAL A 44 -7.54 -15.64 14.14
N PHE A 45 -7.53 -14.52 14.85
CA PHE A 45 -8.19 -13.29 14.39
C PHE A 45 -7.60 -12.77 13.06
N LEU A 46 -6.28 -12.77 12.93
CA LEU A 46 -5.60 -12.34 11.71
C LEU A 46 -5.89 -13.28 10.53
N GLU A 47 -5.87 -14.60 10.75
CA GLU A 47 -6.20 -15.59 9.72
C GLU A 47 -7.69 -15.52 9.34
N TYR A 48 -8.60 -15.39 10.31
CA TYR A 48 -10.02 -15.19 10.05
C TYR A 48 -10.27 -13.94 9.21
N ARG A 49 -9.56 -12.84 9.48
CA ARG A 49 -9.61 -11.61 8.67
C ARG A 49 -9.02 -11.79 7.28
N ARG A 50 -8.00 -12.63 7.10
CA ARG A 50 -7.45 -12.96 5.79
C ARG A 50 -8.44 -13.79 4.96
N GLU A 51 -9.04 -14.82 5.56
CA GLU A 51 -10.03 -15.67 4.89
C GLU A 51 -11.32 -14.92 4.56
N LYS A 52 -11.83 -14.10 5.48
CA LYS A 52 -13.03 -13.27 5.28
C LYS A 52 -12.76 -11.98 4.49
N GLY A 53 -11.49 -11.60 4.34
CA GLY A 53 -11.03 -10.41 3.61
C GLY A 53 -11.35 -10.41 2.11
N ASN A 54 -11.79 -11.54 1.55
CA ASN A 54 -12.30 -11.61 0.18
C ASN A 54 -13.74 -11.08 0.00
N HIS A 55 -14.47 -10.73 1.07
CA HIS A 55 -15.91 -10.43 0.95
C HIS A 55 -16.40 -9.10 1.55
N PHE A 56 -15.57 -8.30 2.23
CA PHE A 56 -16.01 -7.02 2.79
C PHE A 56 -15.16 -5.85 2.29
N GLY A 57 -15.61 -5.26 1.17
CA GLY A 57 -15.17 -3.95 0.69
C GLY A 57 -14.41 -4.02 -0.63
N THR A 58 -15.14 -4.04 -1.74
CA THR A 58 -14.63 -3.57 -3.04
C THR A 58 -14.24 -2.10 -2.94
N GLU A 59 -13.01 -1.82 -2.54
CA GLU A 59 -12.21 -0.91 -3.34
C GLU A 59 -11.41 -1.78 -4.30
N LYS A 60 -11.52 -1.48 -5.60
CA LYS A 60 -10.74 -2.11 -6.65
C LYS A 60 -9.25 -1.82 -6.43
N GLN A 61 -8.61 -2.55 -5.53
CA GLN A 61 -7.19 -2.72 -5.54
C GLN A 61 -6.94 -4.16 -5.91
N ASN A 62 -6.45 -4.35 -7.14
CA ASN A 62 -5.85 -5.57 -7.63
C ASN A 62 -4.92 -6.16 -6.56
N MET A 63 -5.42 -7.05 -5.71
CA MET A 63 -4.59 -7.90 -4.88
C MET A 63 -4.18 -9.10 -5.72
N ASN A 64 -3.40 -8.79 -6.76
CA ASN A 64 -2.48 -9.75 -7.32
C ASN A 64 -1.28 -9.80 -6.38
N SER A 65 -1.22 -10.85 -5.57
CA SER A 65 -0.01 -11.41 -4.96
C SER A 65 0.64 -10.65 -3.79
N THR A 66 0.63 -11.32 -2.64
CA THR A 66 1.79 -11.52 -1.73
C THR A 66 2.90 -10.45 -1.74
N ASN A 67 3.07 -9.79 -0.58
CA ASN A 67 4.09 -8.80 -0.26
C ASN A 67 3.99 -7.52 -1.11
N SER A 68 3.43 -6.45 -0.53
CA SER A 68 3.54 -5.11 -1.11
C SER A 68 5.00 -4.64 -1.04
N VAL A 69 5.84 -5.16 -1.93
CA VAL A 69 7.17 -4.62 -2.18
C VAL A 69 6.92 -3.21 -2.72
N SER A 70 7.22 -2.19 -1.90
CA SER A 70 7.07 -0.81 -2.33
C SER A 70 7.96 -0.60 -3.57
N ILE A 71 7.46 0.17 -4.55
CA ILE A 71 8.23 0.48 -5.77
C ILE A 71 9.61 1.04 -5.37
N GLU A 72 9.68 1.85 -4.32
CA GLU A 72 10.94 2.37 -3.78
C GLU A 72 11.88 1.28 -3.27
N SER A 73 11.37 0.30 -2.50
CA SER A 73 12.16 -0.84 -2.05
C SER A 73 12.68 -1.64 -3.23
N LEU A 74 11.83 -1.89 -4.23
CA LEU A 74 12.25 -2.56 -5.47
C LEU A 74 13.37 -1.79 -6.17
N LEU A 75 13.20 -0.48 -6.37
CA LEU A 75 14.17 0.38 -7.04
C LEU A 75 15.53 0.39 -6.32
N ASN A 76 15.53 0.32 -4.99
CA ASN A 76 16.75 0.26 -4.19
C ASN A 76 17.52 -1.07 -4.35
N THR A 77 16.83 -2.16 -4.74
CA THR A 77 17.50 -3.44 -5.05
C THR A 77 18.12 -3.48 -6.45
N LEU A 78 17.70 -2.59 -7.35
CA LEU A 78 18.13 -2.58 -8.73
C LEU A 78 19.44 -1.78 -8.90
N THR A 79 20.41 -2.40 -9.58
CA THR A 79 21.65 -1.72 -9.99
C THR A 79 21.48 -1.12 -11.37
N PHE A 80 21.38 0.20 -11.45
CA PHE A 80 21.27 0.92 -12.72
C PHE A 80 22.65 1.17 -13.34
N ARG A 81 22.76 0.93 -14.65
CA ARG A 81 23.94 1.20 -15.47
C ARG A 81 23.63 2.29 -16.48
N GLN A 82 24.59 3.16 -16.76
CA GLN A 82 24.43 4.19 -17.77
C GLN A 82 24.26 3.55 -19.16
N ALA A 83 23.23 3.96 -19.89
CA ALA A 83 23.02 3.53 -21.26
C ALA A 83 24.04 4.17 -22.21
N LYS A 84 24.29 3.53 -23.36
CA LYS A 84 25.23 4.01 -24.39
C LYS A 84 24.94 5.44 -24.89
N ASN A 85 23.70 5.91 -24.71
CA ASN A 85 23.29 7.27 -25.09
C ASN A 85 23.71 8.37 -24.08
N GLY A 86 24.23 7.99 -22.90
CA GLY A 86 24.66 8.90 -21.83
C GLY A 86 23.53 9.65 -21.11
N LYS A 87 22.27 9.56 -21.57
CA LYS A 87 21.12 10.36 -21.10
C LYS A 87 20.14 9.59 -20.22
N SER A 88 20.26 8.27 -20.19
CA SER A 88 19.40 7.38 -19.41
C SER A 88 20.22 6.29 -18.74
N GLU A 89 19.66 5.69 -17.70
CA GLU A 89 20.22 4.51 -17.04
C GLU A 89 19.24 3.34 -17.17
N PHE A 90 19.74 2.12 -17.13
CA PHE A 90 18.92 0.91 -17.24
C PHE A 90 19.33 -0.14 -16.21
N ALA A 91 18.37 -0.91 -15.74
CA ALA A 91 18.58 -2.09 -14.92
C ALA A 91 17.87 -3.27 -15.58
N ASN A 92 18.51 -4.44 -15.59
CA ASN A 92 17.87 -5.67 -16.04
C ASN A 92 16.91 -6.15 -14.95
N ILE A 93 15.71 -6.55 -15.35
CA ILE A 93 14.69 -7.10 -14.46
C ILE A 93 14.19 -8.43 -15.02
N SER A 94 13.64 -9.29 -14.17
CA SER A 94 12.99 -10.51 -14.67
C SER A 94 11.71 -10.16 -15.44
N GLN A 95 11.36 -10.99 -16.43
CA GLN A 95 10.13 -10.80 -17.22
C GLN A 95 8.87 -10.83 -16.33
N ASP A 96 8.87 -11.67 -15.30
CA ASP A 96 7.78 -11.73 -14.32
C ASP A 96 7.62 -10.42 -13.55
N LEU A 97 8.72 -9.77 -13.21
CA LEU A 97 8.70 -8.47 -12.56
C LEU A 97 8.24 -7.38 -13.53
N GLY A 98 8.74 -7.40 -14.77
CA GLY A 98 8.29 -6.49 -15.83
C GLY A 98 6.81 -6.61 -16.15
N ALA A 99 6.22 -7.82 -16.08
CA ALA A 99 4.78 -8.02 -16.29
C ALA A 99 3.92 -7.41 -15.17
N LYS A 100 4.47 -7.27 -13.96
CA LYS A 100 3.77 -6.73 -12.78
C LYS A 100 3.93 -5.22 -12.60
N LEU A 101 4.97 -4.63 -13.20
CA LEU A 101 5.25 -3.20 -13.10
C LEU A 101 4.45 -2.36 -14.11
N PRO A 102 4.05 -1.13 -13.75
CA PRO A 102 3.47 -0.19 -14.71
C PRO A 102 4.42 0.05 -15.90
N LYS A 103 3.85 0.32 -17.08
CA LYS A 103 4.64 0.66 -18.29
C LYS A 103 5.52 1.89 -18.09
N GLN A 104 5.01 2.86 -17.33
CA GLN A 104 5.72 4.08 -16.96
C GLN A 104 5.26 4.53 -15.57
N PHE A 105 6.20 5.03 -14.77
CA PHE A 105 5.90 5.60 -13.45
C PHE A 105 7.00 6.58 -13.02
N ASP A 106 6.71 7.41 -12.03
CA ASP A 106 7.58 8.48 -11.57
C ASP A 106 7.94 8.29 -10.09
N VAL A 107 9.23 8.34 -9.75
CA VAL A 107 9.70 8.27 -8.35
C VAL A 107 10.84 9.27 -8.16
N GLY A 108 10.67 10.17 -7.19
CA GLY A 108 11.62 11.24 -6.91
C GLY A 108 11.99 12.07 -8.16
N GLU A 109 13.28 12.23 -8.41
CA GLU A 109 13.83 12.96 -9.56
C GLU A 109 13.81 12.17 -10.88
N TYR A 110 13.29 10.94 -10.92
CA TYR A 110 13.40 10.07 -12.10
C TYR A 110 12.03 9.65 -12.64
N SER A 111 11.97 9.51 -13.96
CA SER A 111 10.89 8.85 -14.69
C SER A 111 11.37 7.48 -15.15
N TYR A 112 10.56 6.46 -14.89
CA TYR A 112 10.87 5.05 -15.15
C TYR A 112 10.03 4.51 -16.29
N PHE A 113 10.66 3.73 -17.17
CA PHE A 113 10.05 3.13 -18.35
C PHE A 113 10.35 1.64 -18.35
N ASN A 114 9.30 0.83 -18.28
CA ASN A 114 9.38 -0.62 -18.26
C ASN A 114 9.34 -1.18 -19.69
N LYS A 115 10.37 -1.95 -20.06
CA LYS A 115 10.48 -2.64 -21.36
C LYS A 115 10.19 -4.15 -21.27
N GLY A 116 9.79 -4.65 -20.10
CA GLY A 116 9.49 -6.05 -19.83
C GLY A 116 10.68 -6.81 -19.26
N ASP A 117 11.84 -6.73 -19.91
CA ASP A 117 13.10 -7.34 -19.48
C ASP A 117 14.10 -6.32 -18.89
N ALA A 118 13.82 -5.04 -19.05
CA ALA A 118 14.63 -3.96 -18.50
C ALA A 118 13.77 -2.80 -17.99
N LEU A 119 14.25 -2.14 -16.94
CA LEU A 119 13.71 -0.91 -16.41
C LEU A 119 14.67 0.25 -16.72
N ILE A 120 14.20 1.23 -17.48
CA ILE A 120 14.98 2.41 -17.86
C ILE A 120 14.57 3.56 -16.96
N ARG A 121 15.53 4.29 -16.39
CA ARG A 121 15.27 5.55 -15.67
C ARG A 121 15.90 6.73 -16.39
N VAL A 122 15.19 7.85 -16.39
CA VAL A 122 15.62 9.13 -16.96
C VAL A 122 15.45 10.19 -15.89
N ARG A 123 16.49 11.01 -15.67
CA ARG A 123 16.39 12.12 -14.72
C ARG A 123 15.42 13.16 -15.28
N LYS A 124 14.42 13.53 -14.48
CA LYS A 124 13.49 14.62 -14.79
C LYS A 124 14.30 15.90 -14.90
N THR A 125 14.50 16.36 -16.13
CA THR A 125 15.00 17.72 -16.34
C THR A 125 13.81 18.66 -16.16
N SER A 126 14.02 19.78 -15.48
CA SER A 126 13.01 20.80 -15.16
C SER A 126 12.34 21.46 -16.38
N LYS A 127 12.60 20.96 -17.60
CA LYS A 127 12.09 21.46 -18.88
C LYS A 127 10.94 20.65 -19.48
N GLN A 128 10.57 19.49 -18.97
CA GLN A 128 9.33 18.83 -19.41
C GLN A 128 8.11 19.41 -18.67
N LYS A 129 7.90 20.70 -18.91
CA LYS A 129 6.62 21.36 -18.73
C LYS A 129 5.68 20.76 -19.79
N LYS A 130 4.58 20.14 -19.33
CA LYS A 130 3.34 19.78 -20.07
C LYS A 130 3.46 19.76 -21.60
N MET A 131 3.35 18.59 -22.20
CA MET A 131 2.58 18.46 -23.44
C MET A 131 1.33 17.66 -23.12
N GLN A 132 0.23 18.17 -23.68
CA GLN A 132 -1.19 17.96 -23.35
C GLN A 132 -1.63 16.50 -23.25
#